data_AF-A0A8B6G8X4-F1
#
_entry.id   AF-A0A8B6G8X4-F1
#
_cell.length_a   1.000
_cell.length_b   1.000
_cell.length_c   1.000
_cell.angle_alpha   90.00
_cell.angle_beta   90.00
_cell.angle_gamma   90.00
#
_symmetry.space_group_name_H-M   'P 1'
#
loop_
_entity.id
_entity.type
_entity.pdbx_description
1 polymer ?
#
loop_
_entity_poly.entity_id
_entity_poly.type
_entity_poly.pdbx_seq_one_letter_code
_entity_poly.pdbx_strand_id
1 'polypeptide(L)' 'MTSEIDPALLALSGSKIEILISCNNLADLDEFTKTDPMCVMSIKQFGQWKEYGRTEAIRNTLNPR' A
#
# COMPACT_ATOMS: atom_id res chain seq x y z
N MET A 1 22.74 14.14 -22.57
CA MET A 1 23.08 13.08 -21.60
C MET A 1 21.86 12.23 -21.41
N THR A 2 21.70 11.19 -22.24
CA THR A 2 20.72 10.14 -21.99
C THR A 2 21.36 9.22 -20.96
N SER A 3 20.91 9.27 -19.71
CA SER A 3 21.27 8.22 -18.75
C SER A 3 20.77 6.90 -19.31
N GLU A 4 21.69 6.01 -19.68
CA GLU A 4 21.32 4.65 -20.08
C GLU A 4 20.53 4.02 -18.94
N ILE A 5 19.31 3.61 -19.24
CA ILE A 5 18.48 2.89 -18.28
C ILE A 5 19.11 1.50 -18.14
N ASP A 6 19.42 1.11 -16.90
CA ASP A 6 19.99 -0.19 -16.57
C ASP A 6 19.20 -1.33 -17.26
N PRO A 7 19.85 -2.16 -18.11
CA PRO A 7 19.21 -3.30 -18.78
C PRO A 7 18.50 -4.27 -17.83
N ALA A 8 18.96 -4.38 -16.57
CA ALA A 8 18.27 -5.16 -15.54
C ALA A 8 16.89 -4.58 -15.20
N LEU A 9 16.75 -3.25 -15.25
CA LEU A 9 15.47 -2.56 -15.05
C LEU A 9 14.50 -2.81 -16.20
N LEU A 10 15.01 -2.94 -17.44
CA LEU A 10 14.21 -3.31 -18.61
C LEU A 10 13.74 -4.78 -18.55
N ALA A 11 14.56 -5.68 -18.01
CA ALA A 11 14.19 -7.08 -17.80
C ALA A 11 13.08 -7.27 -16.75
N LEU A 12 12.90 -6.30 -15.84
CA LEU A 12 11.81 -6.30 -14.86
C LEU A 12 10.48 -5.78 -15.43
N SER A 13 10.46 -5.30 -16.69
CA SER A 13 9.24 -4.85 -17.36
C SER A 13 8.22 -5.99 -17.46
N GLY A 14 7.16 -5.92 -16.65
CA GLY A 14 6.11 -6.94 -16.58
C GLY A 14 6.28 -7.97 -15.45
N SER A 15 7.20 -7.74 -14.52
CA SER A 15 7.33 -8.59 -13.33
C SER A 15 6.16 -8.38 -12.37
N LYS A 16 5.57 -9.49 -11.88
CA LYS A 16 4.58 -9.46 -10.80
C LYS A 16 5.29 -9.24 -9.48
N ILE A 17 4.85 -8.26 -8.71
CA ILE A 17 5.29 -8.04 -7.33
C ILE A 17 4.13 -8.31 -6.37
N GLU A 18 4.47 -8.74 -5.15
CA GLU A 18 3.54 -8.89 -4.05
C GLU A 18 3.94 -7.90 -2.95
N ILE A 19 2.95 -7.13 -2.47
CA ILE A 19 3.16 -6.10 -1.47
C ILE A 19 2.42 -6.53 -0.22
N LEU A 20 3.16 -6.73 0.87
CA LEU A 20 2.63 -7.02 2.19
C LEU A 20 2.79 -5.78 3.06
N ILE A 21 1.75 -5.41 3.79
CA ILE A 21 1.71 -4.19 4.61
C ILE A 21 1.30 -4.59 6.02
N SER A 22 2.06 -4.13 7.00
CA SER A 22 1.69 -4.18 8.41
C SER A 22 1.89 -2.82 9.04
N CYS A 23 1.12 -2.53 10.09
CA CYS A 23 1.23 -1.28 10.84
C CYS A 23 1.41 -1.58 12.33
N ASN A 24 1.97 -0.62 13.05
CA ASN A 24 2.20 -0.73 14.48
C ASN A 24 1.87 0.61 15.13
N ASN A 25 1.17 0.57 16.26
CA ASN A 25 0.74 1.73 17.04
C ASN A 25 -0.07 2.75 16.22
N LEU A 26 -1.05 2.28 15.45
CA LEU A 26 -2.01 3.17 14.79
C LEU A 26 -2.79 4.01 15.80
N ALA A 27 -3.25 5.18 15.37
CA ALA A 27 -4.10 6.03 16.19
C ALA A 27 -5.41 5.29 16.54
N ASP A 28 -5.81 5.37 17.80
CA ASP A 28 -7.10 4.87 18.25
C ASP A 28 -8.15 5.95 18.01
N LEU A 29 -9.10 5.66 17.12
CA LEU A 29 -10.16 6.58 16.74
C LEU A 29 -11.52 6.20 17.35
N ASP A 30 -11.56 5.12 18.13
CA ASP A 30 -12.77 4.58 18.73
C ASP A 30 -12.85 4.89 20.23
N GLU A 31 -14.07 5.02 20.77
CA GLU A 31 -14.28 5.31 22.20
C GLU A 31 -14.31 4.05 23.09
N PHE A 32 -14.88 2.95 22.58
CA PHE A 32 -15.14 1.73 23.37
C PHE A 32 -14.41 0.48 22.84
N THR A 33 -13.90 0.55 21.61
CA THR A 33 -13.16 -0.52 20.93
C THR A 33 -11.79 0.00 20.50
N LYS A 34 -11.08 -0.77 19.69
CA LYS A 34 -9.95 -0.32 18.87
C LYS A 34 -10.43 -0.20 17.44
N THR A 35 -9.84 0.75 16.73
CA THR A 35 -10.09 0.95 15.30
C THR A 35 -9.92 -0.35 14.50
N ASP A 36 -10.73 -0.50 13.46
CA ASP A 36 -10.66 -1.57 12.45
C ASP A 36 -9.86 -1.11 11.22
N PRO A 37 -8.52 -1.16 11.21
CA PRO A 37 -7.69 -0.60 10.14
C PRO A 37 -7.80 -1.36 8.82
N MET A 38 -7.69 -0.60 7.72
CA MET A 38 -7.62 -1.07 6.33
C MET A 38 -6.64 -0.19 5.54
N CYS A 39 -5.85 -0.78 4.65
CA CYS A 39 -4.96 -0.03 3.75
C CYS A 39 -5.56 0.10 2.35
N VAL A 40 -5.46 1.28 1.73
CA VAL A 40 -5.86 1.53 0.34
C VAL A 40 -4.63 1.91 -0.47
N MET A 41 -4.33 1.13 -1.51
CA MET A 41 -3.28 1.43 -2.47
C MET A 41 -3.85 2.25 -3.62
N SER A 42 -3.29 3.45 -3.82
CA SER A 42 -3.66 4.34 -4.92
C SER A 42 -2.46 4.58 -5.84
N ILE A 43 -2.71 4.70 -7.14
CA ILE A 43 -1.71 5.01 -8.14
C ILE A 43 -2.05 6.36 -8.78
N LYS A 44 -1.05 7.22 -8.91
CA LYS A 44 -1.20 8.50 -9.60
C LYS A 44 -0.91 8.33 -11.09
N GLN A 45 -1.91 8.56 -11.92
CA GLN A 45 -1.80 8.50 -13.38
C GLN A 45 -2.38 9.79 -13.98
N PHE A 46 -1.62 10.43 -14.88
CA PHE A 46 -2.03 11.69 -15.54
C PHE A 46 -2.51 12.77 -14.54
N GLY A 47 -1.85 12.87 -13.39
CA GLY A 47 -2.17 13.85 -12.36
C GLY A 47 -3.33 13.46 -11.43
N GLN A 48 -4.04 12.36 -11.71
CA GLN A 48 -5.18 11.90 -10.90
C GLN A 48 -4.81 10.66 -10.07
N TRP A 49 -5.26 10.62 -8.82
CA TRP A 49 -5.16 9.44 -7.98
C TRP A 49 -6.33 8.50 -8.28
N LYS A 50 -6.03 7.23 -8.50
CA LYS A 50 -7.02 6.17 -8.63
C LYS A 50 -6.67 5.06 -7.67
N GLU A 51 -7.69 4.54 -6.99
CA GLU A 51 -7.54 3.34 -6.19
C GLU A 51 -7.20 2.15 -7.10
N TYR A 52 -6.19 1.39 -6.70
CA TYR A 52 -5.77 0.17 -7.38
C TYR A 52 -6.22 -1.08 -6.60
N GLY A 53 -6.27 -0.99 -5.28
CA GLY A 53 -6.76 -2.06 -4.42
C GLY A 53 -6.75 -1.66 -2.94
N ARG A 54 -7.30 -2.53 -2.09
CA ARG A 54 -7.34 -2.36 -0.64
C ARG A 54 -7.23 -3.71 0.06
N THR A 55 -6.78 -3.70 1.31
CA THR A 55 -6.79 -4.88 2.18
C THR A 55 -8.18 -5.11 2.74
N GLU A 56 -8.38 -6.23 3.43
CA GLU A 56 -9.44 -6.38 4.42
C GLU A 56 -9.29 -5.37 5.57
N ALA A 57 -10.37 -5.18 6.31
CA ALA A 57 -10.34 -4.50 7.60
C ALA A 57 -10.10 -5.53 8.71
N ILE A 58 -9.03 -5.36 9.49
CA ILE A 58 -8.73 -6.24 10.62
C ILE A 58 -9.39 -5.68 11.86
N ARG A 59 -10.26 -6.45 12.50
CA ARG A 59 -11.09 -5.94 13.60
C ARG A 59 -10.29 -5.69 14.89
N ASN A 60 -10.62 -4.61 15.57
CA ASN A 60 -10.28 -4.31 16.94
C ASN A 60 -8.76 -4.39 17.23
N THR A 61 -7.93 -3.78 16.37
CA THR A 61 -6.47 -3.78 16.54
C THR A 61 -5.82 -2.50 16.03
N LEU A 62 -4.84 -1.99 16.77
CA LEU A 62 -3.98 -0.88 16.32
C LEU A 62 -2.66 -1.37 15.69
N ASN A 63 -2.49 -2.70 15.57
CA ASN A 63 -1.27 -3.35 15.09
C ASN A 63 -1.59 -4.43 14.03
N PRO A 64 -2.21 -4.09 12.89
CA PRO A 64 -2.58 -5.05 11.85
C PRO A 64 -1.32 -5.67 11.20
N ARG A 65 -1.41 -6.95 10.86
CA ARG A 65 -0.34 -7.77 10.28
C ARG A 65 -0.83 -8.47 9.04
#